data_AF-A0A2D6CK34-F1
#
_entry.id   AF-A0A2D6CK34-F1
#
_cell.length_a   1.000
_cell.length_b   1.000
_cell.length_c   1.000
_cell.angle_alpha   90.00
_cell.angle_beta   90.00
_cell.angle_gamma   90.00
#
_symmetry.space_group_name_H-M   'P 1'
#
loop_
_entity.id
_entity.type
_entity.pdbx_description
1 polymer ?
#
loop_
_entity_poly.entity_id
_entity_poly.type
_entity_poly.pdbx_seq_one_letter_code
_entity_poly.pdbx_strand_id
1 'polypeptide(L)'
;MHHNEPVNKSTTAIASELIAFSSDAAFAIDDQRRITAWNHKAEQLFGYSETEVVGKHCGDVLRAALYQDKPLCVPDCEIFSCFLNFQPFNANGCRIRRKDGNWVTVNLSSLIMPDQSRGPDGGLVAAVVFFRDLENQPGSPPLGQKLQIFTLGSFGLAVGGQRVQTIKWKRKQAATLFKYLVAHLGRPIHREVLMELLWPDDDQSQAWKRLKVIIHSLRQELRAAGLSEDVIETASESYALRQEAVWVDSSVFESFVAEGKTLQYQQQWESALHRYEHARYLYKGDFLEEDVYADWCMVQREQLREIFLSLLAGMADCHGELGHYSEAAQVCRTALVVDPGRESFYRALMEHLVRLDRADWAIAEYQKCRKFLEREFGLEPMPETERLYQQILETHGREKVG
;
A
#
# COMPACT_ATOMS: atom_id res chain seq x y z
N MET A 1 28.11 -2.53 39.17
CA MET A 1 28.31 -2.37 37.71
C MET A 1 28.21 -3.76 37.08
N HIS A 2 27.02 -4.18 36.66
CA HIS A 2 26.86 -5.38 35.84
C HIS A 2 26.93 -4.92 34.38
N HIS A 3 28.05 -5.21 33.72
CA HIS A 3 28.12 -5.13 32.27
C HIS A 3 27.37 -6.32 31.69
N ASN A 4 26.24 -6.04 31.03
CA ASN A 4 25.60 -6.95 30.09
C ASN A 4 26.50 -7.04 28.85
N GLU A 5 27.13 -8.19 28.64
CA GLU A 5 27.66 -8.56 27.32
C GLU A 5 26.48 -8.81 26.36
N PRO A 6 26.54 -8.33 25.11
CA PRO A 6 25.50 -8.62 24.13
C PRO A 6 25.57 -10.10 23.72
N VAL A 7 24.46 -10.82 23.93
CA VAL A 7 24.26 -12.18 23.44
C VAL A 7 24.35 -12.16 21.92
N ASN A 8 25.42 -12.73 21.36
CA ASN A 8 25.63 -12.81 19.92
C ASN A 8 24.72 -13.89 19.33
N LYS A 9 23.54 -13.51 18.82
CA LYS A 9 22.60 -14.43 18.18
C LYS A 9 23.17 -14.97 16.88
N SER A 10 22.93 -16.25 16.57
CA SER A 10 23.34 -16.84 15.29
C SER A 10 22.60 -16.18 14.12
N THR A 11 23.24 -16.09 12.96
CA THR A 11 22.68 -15.46 11.74
C THR A 11 21.38 -16.11 11.30
N THR A 12 21.24 -17.42 11.50
CA THR A 12 20.00 -18.16 11.27
C THR A 12 18.89 -17.67 12.21
N ALA A 13 19.18 -17.45 13.50
CA ALA A 13 18.20 -16.91 14.44
C ALA A 13 17.77 -15.47 14.07
N ILE A 14 18.69 -14.64 13.60
CA ILE A 14 18.39 -13.28 13.11
C ILE A 14 17.49 -13.34 11.87
N ALA A 15 17.81 -14.20 10.90
CA ALA A 15 17.02 -14.36 9.69
C ALA A 15 15.61 -14.91 9.98
N SER A 16 15.51 -15.89 10.88
CA SER A 16 14.22 -16.42 11.34
C SER A 16 13.39 -15.35 12.06
N GLU A 17 14.00 -14.53 12.93
CA GLU A 17 13.31 -13.40 13.57
C GLU A 17 12.86 -12.36 12.54
N LEU A 18 13.69 -12.03 11.55
CA LEU A 18 13.36 -11.06 10.49
C LEU A 18 12.13 -11.49 9.68
N ILE A 19 12.00 -12.76 9.34
CA ILE A 19 10.87 -13.25 8.53
C ILE A 19 9.63 -13.56 9.37
N ALA A 20 9.78 -13.88 10.66
CA ALA A 20 8.66 -14.23 11.55
C ALA A 20 7.71 -13.05 11.75
N PHE A 21 8.23 -11.82 11.80
CA PHE A 21 7.42 -10.60 11.94
C PHE A 21 7.09 -9.92 10.60
N SER A 22 7.49 -10.51 9.48
CA SER A 22 7.20 -9.93 8.16
C SER A 22 5.72 -10.09 7.80
N SER A 23 5.13 -9.04 7.25
CA SER A 23 3.80 -9.09 6.62
C SER A 23 3.81 -9.76 5.25
N ASP A 24 4.99 -9.87 4.63
CA ASP A 24 5.18 -10.46 3.31
C ASP A 24 5.53 -11.96 3.44
N ALA A 25 5.22 -12.74 2.40
CA ALA A 25 5.74 -14.10 2.29
C ALA A 25 7.27 -14.04 2.20
N ALA A 26 7.98 -14.75 3.06
CA ALA A 26 9.43 -14.62 3.13
C ALA A 26 10.10 -15.93 3.52
N PHE A 27 11.34 -16.09 3.05
CA PHE A 27 12.18 -17.21 3.41
C PHE A 27 13.67 -16.82 3.42
N ALA A 28 14.47 -17.60 4.11
CA ALA A 28 15.92 -17.44 4.18
C ALA A 28 16.63 -18.57 3.44
N ILE A 29 17.79 -18.28 2.85
CA ILE A 29 18.64 -19.28 2.19
C ILE A 29 20.09 -19.16 2.63
N ASP A 30 20.82 -20.29 2.58
CA ASP A 30 22.26 -20.33 2.79
C ASP A 30 23.10 -20.11 1.51
N ASP A 31 24.42 -20.18 1.65
CA ASP A 31 25.42 -20.11 0.56
C ASP A 31 25.44 -21.35 -0.35
N GLN A 32 24.57 -22.34 -0.10
CA GLN A 32 24.33 -23.50 -0.96
C GLN A 32 22.95 -23.47 -1.59
N ARG A 33 22.21 -22.35 -1.49
CA ARG A 33 20.83 -22.17 -1.98
C ARG A 33 19.80 -23.05 -1.28
N ARG A 34 20.11 -23.56 -0.08
CA ARG A 34 19.16 -24.33 0.73
C ARG A 34 18.33 -23.40 1.58
N ILE A 35 17.04 -23.71 1.68
CA ILE A 35 16.10 -22.96 2.52
C ILE A 35 16.43 -23.24 3.99
N THR A 36 16.68 -22.18 4.77
CA THR A 36 17.01 -22.30 6.20
C THR A 36 15.87 -21.87 7.12
N ALA A 37 14.93 -21.06 6.63
CA ALA A 37 13.73 -20.64 7.36
C ALA A 37 12.60 -20.27 6.40
N TRP A 38 11.35 -20.46 6.80
CA TRP A 38 10.17 -20.24 5.97
C TRP A 38 9.00 -19.71 6.81
N ASN A 39 8.44 -18.55 6.46
CA ASN A 39 7.39 -17.95 7.29
C ASN A 39 5.97 -18.40 6.92
N HIS A 40 5.01 -18.16 7.83
CA HIS A 40 3.61 -18.56 7.65
C HIS A 40 2.96 -17.95 6.41
N LYS A 41 3.35 -16.73 6.01
CA LYS A 41 2.86 -16.10 4.77
C LYS A 41 3.35 -16.81 3.52
N ALA A 42 4.56 -17.35 3.52
CA ALA A 42 5.07 -18.20 2.45
C ALA A 42 4.35 -19.56 2.38
N GLU A 43 3.95 -20.13 3.53
CA GLU A 43 3.10 -21.32 3.56
C GLU A 43 1.75 -21.06 2.90
N GLN A 44 1.10 -19.95 3.26
CA GLN A 44 -0.18 -19.53 2.67
C GLN A 44 -0.04 -19.28 1.15
N LEU A 45 1.05 -18.62 0.73
CA LEU A 45 1.25 -18.21 -0.66
C LEU A 45 1.60 -19.37 -1.59
N PHE A 46 2.44 -20.30 -1.15
CA PHE A 46 2.99 -21.37 -2.00
C PHE A 46 2.42 -22.76 -1.69
N GLY A 47 1.77 -22.94 -0.55
CA GLY A 47 1.14 -24.19 -0.12
C GLY A 47 2.10 -25.23 0.48
N TYR A 48 3.39 -24.90 0.65
CA TYR A 48 4.36 -25.77 1.31
C TYR A 48 4.55 -25.38 2.77
N SER A 49 4.60 -26.35 3.68
CA SER A 49 4.94 -26.08 5.08
C SER A 49 6.44 -25.88 5.27
N GLU A 50 6.84 -25.21 6.35
CA GLU A 50 8.26 -25.04 6.70
C GLU A 50 9.01 -26.40 6.76
N THR A 51 8.41 -27.39 7.42
CA THR A 51 8.99 -28.74 7.56
C THR A 51 9.19 -29.46 6.22
N GLU A 52 8.43 -29.10 5.19
CA GLU A 52 8.57 -29.68 3.85
C GLU A 52 9.71 -29.06 3.04
N VAL A 53 10.12 -27.83 3.34
CA VAL A 53 11.01 -27.04 2.47
C VAL A 53 12.38 -26.74 3.07
N VAL A 54 12.50 -26.67 4.40
CA VAL A 54 13.79 -26.44 5.07
C VAL A 54 14.78 -27.55 4.72
N GLY A 55 16.00 -27.16 4.35
CA GLY A 55 17.07 -28.03 3.88
C GLY A 55 17.04 -28.35 2.37
N LYS A 56 15.92 -28.10 1.68
CA LYS A 56 15.81 -28.27 0.22
C LYS A 56 16.40 -27.09 -0.54
N HIS A 57 16.82 -27.34 -1.76
CA HIS A 57 17.28 -26.30 -2.67
C HIS A 57 16.10 -25.42 -3.12
N CYS A 58 16.24 -24.10 -3.01
CA CYS A 58 15.14 -23.18 -3.29
C CYS A 58 14.58 -23.30 -4.71
N GLY A 59 15.43 -23.63 -5.69
CA GLY A 59 15.03 -23.84 -7.08
C GLY A 59 14.11 -25.06 -7.30
N ASP A 60 14.24 -26.10 -6.48
CA ASP A 60 13.42 -27.32 -6.59
C ASP A 60 11.99 -27.07 -6.10
N VAL A 61 11.86 -26.19 -5.11
CA VAL A 61 10.60 -25.80 -4.47
C VAL A 61 9.87 -24.74 -5.31
N LEU A 62 10.53 -23.63 -5.63
CA LEU A 62 9.89 -22.44 -6.20
C LEU A 62 9.72 -22.52 -7.74
N ARG A 63 10.68 -23.12 -8.45
CA ARG A 63 10.67 -23.25 -9.93
C ARG A 63 10.27 -21.95 -10.64
N ALA A 64 10.90 -20.84 -10.25
CA ALA A 64 10.53 -19.51 -10.69
C ALA A 64 10.87 -19.23 -12.16
N ALA A 65 10.08 -18.38 -12.81
CA ALA A 65 10.26 -17.87 -14.16
C ALA A 65 9.97 -16.36 -14.23
N LEU A 66 10.67 -15.62 -15.09
CA LEU A 66 10.40 -14.20 -15.36
C LEU A 66 9.17 -14.03 -16.27
N TYR A 67 8.63 -12.80 -16.30
CA TYR A 67 7.64 -12.38 -17.29
C TYR A 67 8.20 -12.67 -18.70
N GLN A 68 7.51 -13.50 -19.50
CA GLN A 68 7.96 -14.18 -20.75
C GLN A 68 8.53 -15.61 -20.62
N ASP A 69 8.30 -16.29 -19.49
CA ASP A 69 8.63 -17.70 -19.27
C ASP A 69 10.13 -18.05 -19.35
N LYS A 70 11.02 -17.04 -19.26
CA LYS A 70 12.46 -17.28 -19.09
C LYS A 70 12.69 -17.90 -17.70
N PRO A 71 13.27 -19.11 -17.59
CA PRO A 71 13.45 -19.77 -16.29
C PRO A 71 14.47 -19.00 -15.44
N LEU A 72 14.12 -18.78 -14.17
CA LEU A 72 14.92 -18.04 -13.19
C LEU A 72 15.64 -19.02 -12.24
N CYS A 73 14.96 -20.11 -11.88
CA CYS A 73 15.53 -21.21 -11.09
C CYS A 73 16.27 -22.22 -11.98
N VAL A 74 17.37 -21.78 -12.58
CA VAL A 74 18.31 -22.63 -13.34
C VAL A 74 19.59 -22.90 -12.53
N PRO A 75 20.42 -23.90 -12.90
CA PRO A 75 21.69 -24.16 -12.21
C PRO A 75 22.58 -22.91 -12.04
N ASP A 76 22.58 -22.01 -13.03
CA ASP A 76 23.27 -20.71 -13.03
C ASP A 76 22.31 -19.56 -12.67
N CYS A 77 21.68 -19.66 -11.50
CA CYS A 77 20.72 -18.66 -11.05
C CYS A 77 21.38 -17.27 -10.86
N GLU A 78 21.06 -16.32 -11.74
CA GLU A 78 21.57 -14.92 -11.68
C GLU A 78 21.28 -14.26 -10.32
N ILE A 79 20.15 -14.61 -9.69
CA ILE A 79 19.79 -14.14 -8.34
C ILE A 79 20.83 -14.55 -7.32
N PHE A 80 21.24 -15.82 -7.34
CA PHE A 80 22.22 -16.32 -6.40
C PHE A 80 23.60 -15.73 -6.65
N SER A 81 23.92 -15.45 -7.91
CA SER A 81 25.13 -14.69 -8.27
C SER A 81 25.12 -13.28 -7.68
N CYS A 82 23.97 -12.58 -7.66
CA CYS A 82 23.83 -11.30 -6.96
C CYS A 82 24.13 -11.45 -5.47
N PHE A 83 23.61 -12.50 -4.83
CA PHE A 83 23.77 -12.71 -3.39
C PHE A 83 25.23 -12.98 -2.98
N LEU A 84 25.94 -13.81 -3.76
CA LEU A 84 27.37 -14.05 -3.56
C LEU A 84 28.21 -12.79 -3.73
N ASN A 85 27.77 -11.86 -4.60
CA ASN A 85 28.41 -10.57 -4.81
C ASN A 85 27.89 -9.46 -3.89
N PHE A 86 27.16 -9.82 -2.83
CA PHE A 86 26.57 -8.90 -1.86
C PHE A 86 25.65 -7.82 -2.46
N GLN A 87 24.99 -8.14 -3.57
CA GLN A 87 24.03 -7.27 -4.22
C GLN A 87 22.61 -7.74 -3.93
N PRO A 88 21.71 -6.86 -3.46
CA PRO A 88 20.30 -7.20 -3.35
C PRO A 88 19.72 -7.40 -4.75
N PHE A 89 18.82 -8.36 -4.87
CA PHE A 89 18.08 -8.62 -6.08
C PHE A 89 16.64 -8.15 -5.93
N ASN A 90 16.11 -7.55 -6.99
CA ASN A 90 14.70 -7.18 -7.09
C ASN A 90 14.19 -7.59 -8.47
N ALA A 91 13.08 -8.33 -8.52
CA ALA A 91 12.39 -8.65 -9.75
C ALA A 91 10.89 -8.45 -9.57
N ASN A 92 10.26 -7.85 -10.57
CA ASN A 92 8.81 -7.67 -10.58
C ASN A 92 8.16 -8.66 -11.55
N GLY A 93 6.97 -9.15 -11.21
CA GLY A 93 6.21 -10.04 -12.10
C GLY A 93 6.83 -11.44 -12.28
N CYS A 94 7.53 -11.95 -11.26
CA CYS A 94 8.09 -13.30 -11.26
C CYS A 94 6.97 -14.33 -11.08
N ARG A 95 6.88 -15.32 -11.94
CA ARG A 95 5.93 -16.44 -11.80
C ARG A 95 6.59 -17.55 -10.98
N ILE A 96 5.93 -18.01 -9.93
CA ILE A 96 6.39 -19.09 -9.05
C ILE A 96 5.33 -20.20 -9.05
N ARG A 97 5.78 -21.45 -9.11
CA ARG A 97 4.86 -22.60 -9.12
C ARG A 97 4.52 -23.02 -7.70
N ARG A 98 3.23 -22.98 -7.36
CA ARG A 98 2.68 -23.45 -6.08
C ARG A 98 2.69 -24.99 -5.99
N LYS A 99 2.51 -25.51 -4.77
CA LYS A 99 2.42 -26.96 -4.49
C LYS A 99 1.30 -27.67 -5.26
N ASP A 100 0.18 -26.99 -5.45
CA ASP A 100 -0.97 -27.49 -6.22
C ASP A 100 -0.72 -27.53 -7.75
N GLY A 101 0.43 -27.02 -8.19
CA GLY A 101 0.84 -26.98 -9.59
C GLY A 101 0.44 -25.70 -10.34
N ASN A 102 -0.35 -24.81 -9.72
CA ASN A 102 -0.73 -23.52 -10.27
C ASN A 102 0.44 -22.52 -10.21
N TRP A 103 0.35 -21.45 -10.99
CA TRP A 103 1.33 -20.37 -10.96
C TRP A 103 0.78 -19.21 -10.12
N VAL A 104 1.68 -18.54 -9.40
CA VAL A 104 1.42 -17.24 -8.78
C VAL A 104 2.45 -16.23 -9.27
N THR A 105 2.00 -15.05 -9.63
CA THR A 105 2.88 -13.93 -9.97
C THR A 105 3.22 -13.16 -8.69
N VAL A 106 4.51 -12.88 -8.46
CA VAL A 106 5.01 -12.17 -7.28
C VAL A 106 6.03 -11.10 -7.66
N ASN A 107 6.16 -10.05 -6.86
CA ASN A 107 7.38 -9.27 -6.79
C ASN A 107 8.33 -9.93 -5.79
N LEU A 108 9.60 -10.04 -6.16
CA LEU A 108 10.67 -10.62 -5.38
C LEU A 108 11.63 -9.49 -4.99
N SER A 109 11.92 -9.35 -3.71
CA SER A 109 13.02 -8.52 -3.20
C SER A 109 13.88 -9.33 -2.24
N SER A 110 15.14 -8.95 -2.07
CA SER A 110 16.04 -9.64 -1.14
C SER A 110 16.80 -8.68 -0.25
N LEU A 111 17.03 -9.09 0.99
CA LEU A 111 18.02 -8.51 1.89
C LEU A 111 19.24 -9.43 1.95
N ILE A 112 20.42 -8.84 1.74
CA ILE A 112 21.69 -9.54 1.89
C ILE A 112 22.14 -9.47 3.34
N MET A 113 22.53 -10.60 3.91
CA MET A 113 23.08 -10.65 5.26
C MET A 113 24.57 -10.25 5.25
N PRO A 114 25.02 -9.34 6.14
CA PRO A 114 26.39 -8.83 6.13
C PRO A 114 27.45 -9.87 6.53
N ASP A 115 28.67 -9.67 6.01
CA ASP A 115 29.82 -10.58 6.10
C ASP A 115 30.33 -10.86 7.54
N GLN A 116 30.13 -9.93 8.48
CA GLN A 116 30.61 -10.08 9.87
C GLN A 116 29.77 -11.06 10.71
N SER A 117 28.63 -11.52 10.17
CA SER A 117 27.80 -12.56 10.77
C SER A 117 28.24 -13.97 10.29
N ARG A 118 29.35 -14.07 9.57
CA ARG A 118 29.92 -15.32 9.05
C ARG A 118 30.80 -16.00 10.09
N GLY A 119 30.14 -16.64 11.04
CA GLY A 119 30.81 -17.52 12.02
C GLY A 119 31.45 -18.75 11.36
N PRO A 120 32.48 -19.36 11.99
CA PRO A 120 33.32 -20.41 11.40
C PRO A 120 32.64 -21.79 11.20
N ASP A 121 31.42 -22.01 11.72
CA ASP A 121 30.78 -23.33 11.79
C ASP A 121 29.71 -23.59 10.69
N GLY A 122 30.02 -23.25 9.44
CA GLY A 122 29.41 -23.85 8.23
C GLY A 122 27.88 -23.99 8.22
N GLY A 123 27.17 -22.90 7.91
CA GLY A 123 25.72 -22.89 7.66
C GLY A 123 25.17 -21.47 7.73
N LEU A 124 25.58 -20.62 6.79
CA LEU A 124 25.38 -19.17 6.87
C LEU A 124 24.27 -18.72 5.94
N VAL A 125 23.25 -18.07 6.51
CA VAL A 125 22.19 -17.41 5.73
C VAL A 125 22.83 -16.35 4.83
N ALA A 126 22.73 -16.54 3.52
CA ALA A 126 23.24 -15.63 2.49
C ALA A 126 22.26 -14.48 2.23
N ALA A 127 20.96 -14.77 2.21
CA ALA A 127 19.93 -13.78 1.94
C ALA A 127 18.59 -14.15 2.58
N VAL A 128 17.80 -13.11 2.87
CA VAL A 128 16.36 -13.23 3.11
C VAL A 128 15.65 -12.72 1.88
N VAL A 129 14.72 -13.52 1.35
CA VAL A 129 13.96 -13.21 0.13
C VAL A 129 12.50 -13.03 0.52
N PHE A 130 11.93 -11.92 0.08
CA PHE A 130 10.55 -11.54 0.28
C PHE A 130 9.80 -11.65 -1.05
N PHE A 131 8.58 -12.15 -0.96
CA PHE A 131 7.64 -12.28 -2.04
C PHE A 131 6.38 -11.50 -1.71
N ARG A 132 5.98 -10.68 -2.67
CA ARG A 132 4.68 -9.98 -2.62
C ARG A 132 3.82 -10.54 -3.74
N ASP A 133 2.76 -11.25 -3.38
CA ASP A 133 1.76 -11.78 -4.31
C ASP A 133 1.17 -10.64 -5.14
N LEU A 134 1.35 -10.67 -6.46
CA LEU A 134 0.75 -9.71 -7.39
C LEU A 134 -0.64 -10.14 -7.84
N GLU A 135 -0.95 -11.44 -7.86
CA GLU A 135 -2.24 -11.96 -8.34
C GLU A 135 -3.34 -11.86 -7.28
N ASN A 136 -2.98 -12.01 -6.00
CA ASN A 136 -3.88 -11.75 -4.88
C ASN A 136 -3.57 -10.43 -4.16
N GLN A 137 -2.74 -9.56 -4.74
CA GLN A 137 -2.64 -8.21 -4.20
C GLN A 137 -3.94 -7.49 -4.49
N PRO A 138 -4.52 -6.89 -3.46
CA PRO A 138 -5.60 -5.98 -3.66
C PRO A 138 -5.35 -4.89 -4.69
N GLY A 139 -6.14 -4.89 -5.76
CA GLY A 139 -6.08 -3.81 -6.73
C GLY A 139 -4.90 -3.87 -7.66
N SER A 140 -4.13 -4.96 -7.66
CA SER A 140 -3.14 -5.16 -8.71
C SER A 140 -3.80 -5.01 -10.08
N PRO A 141 -3.17 -4.28 -11.00
CA PRO A 141 -3.70 -4.08 -12.33
C PRO A 141 -3.86 -5.44 -13.03
N PRO A 142 -4.95 -5.66 -13.78
CA PRO A 142 -5.10 -6.85 -14.59
C PRO A 142 -3.89 -7.00 -15.52
N LEU A 143 -3.37 -8.23 -15.59
CA LEU A 143 -2.29 -8.64 -16.48
C LEU A 143 -2.63 -8.20 -17.92
N GLY A 144 -1.90 -7.21 -18.44
CA GLY A 144 -2.09 -6.66 -19.80
C GLY A 144 -2.29 -5.13 -19.88
N GLN A 145 -2.50 -4.42 -18.76
CA GLN A 145 -2.59 -2.95 -18.77
C GLN A 145 -1.22 -2.27 -18.88
N LYS A 146 -1.13 -1.26 -19.76
CA LYS A 146 0.11 -0.72 -20.30
C LYS A 146 0.77 0.33 -19.38
N LEU A 147 0.02 1.10 -18.60
CA LEU A 147 0.56 2.10 -17.65
C LEU A 147 -0.13 2.03 -16.29
N GLN A 148 0.66 1.88 -15.24
CA GLN A 148 0.26 1.99 -13.84
C GLN A 148 0.64 3.38 -13.32
N ILE A 149 -0.28 4.04 -12.66
CA ILE A 149 -0.13 5.39 -12.12
C ILE A 149 -0.44 5.34 -10.63
N PHE A 150 0.53 5.75 -9.83
CA PHE A 150 0.43 5.82 -8.38
C PHE A 150 0.31 7.28 -7.97
N THR A 151 -0.76 7.58 -7.25
CA THR A 151 -1.17 8.92 -6.84
C THR A 151 -1.52 9.00 -5.38
N LEU A 152 -1.78 7.89 -4.68
CA LEU A 152 -2.03 7.86 -3.24
C LEU A 152 -0.70 7.73 -2.49
N GLY A 153 -0.12 8.86 -2.11
CA GLY A 153 1.25 9.00 -1.61
C GLY A 153 2.15 9.63 -2.67
N SER A 154 3.42 9.20 -2.71
CA SER A 154 4.39 9.74 -3.67
C SER A 154 4.01 9.39 -5.12
N PHE A 155 4.08 10.36 -6.02
CA PHE A 155 3.70 10.15 -7.42
C PHE A 155 4.64 9.16 -8.12
N GLY A 156 4.05 8.15 -8.76
CA GLY A 156 4.79 7.07 -9.38
C GLY A 156 4.17 6.61 -10.70
N LEU A 157 5.02 6.08 -11.58
CA LEU A 157 4.60 5.45 -12.83
C LEU A 157 5.29 4.09 -12.97
N ALA A 158 4.59 3.11 -13.52
CA ALA A 158 5.20 1.84 -13.90
C ALA A 158 4.56 1.25 -15.17
N VAL A 159 5.35 0.56 -15.98
CA VAL A 159 4.91 -0.13 -17.20
C VAL A 159 5.42 -1.57 -17.13
N GLY A 160 4.54 -2.55 -17.30
CA GLY A 160 4.92 -3.97 -17.17
C GLY A 160 5.57 -4.31 -15.82
N GLY A 161 5.16 -3.61 -14.75
CA GLY A 161 5.74 -3.73 -13.41
C GLY A 161 7.10 -3.05 -13.21
N GLN A 162 7.69 -2.41 -14.23
CA GLN A 162 8.93 -1.64 -14.10
C GLN A 162 8.64 -0.17 -13.83
N ARG A 163 9.24 0.39 -12.77
CA ARG A 163 9.08 1.81 -12.41
C ARG A 163 9.68 2.70 -13.49
N VAL A 164 8.88 3.62 -14.01
CA VAL A 164 9.34 4.68 -14.92
C VAL A 164 9.94 5.80 -14.07
N GLN A 165 11.17 6.21 -14.37
CA GLN A 165 11.85 7.29 -13.66
C GLN A 165 11.23 8.64 -14.05
N THR A 166 10.23 9.08 -13.28
CA THR A 166 9.55 10.39 -13.43
C THR A 166 10.51 11.57 -13.28
N ILE A 167 11.61 11.40 -12.54
CA ILE A 167 12.68 12.40 -12.35
C ILE A 167 13.34 12.81 -13.68
N LYS A 168 13.26 11.98 -14.73
CA LYS A 168 13.83 12.29 -16.05
C LYS A 168 12.98 13.23 -16.91
N TRP A 169 11.77 13.58 -16.47
CA TRP A 169 10.90 14.48 -17.23
C TRP A 169 11.51 15.87 -17.23
N LYS A 170 12.15 16.24 -18.34
CA LYS A 170 12.96 17.46 -18.48
C LYS A 170 12.20 18.76 -18.18
N ARG A 171 10.86 18.71 -18.15
CA ARG A 171 9.98 19.87 -17.97
C ARG A 171 8.97 19.60 -16.86
N LYS A 172 9.07 20.35 -15.75
CA LYS A 172 8.10 20.29 -14.62
C LYS A 172 6.65 20.45 -15.08
N GLN A 173 6.39 21.35 -16.03
CA GLN A 173 5.05 21.57 -16.61
C GLN A 173 4.46 20.33 -17.31
N ALA A 174 5.29 19.44 -17.88
CA ALA A 174 4.79 18.19 -18.45
C ALA A 174 4.30 17.22 -17.36
N ALA A 175 5.01 17.17 -16.22
CA ALA A 175 4.59 16.40 -15.05
C ALA A 175 3.30 16.95 -14.45
N THR A 176 3.21 18.27 -14.25
CA THR A 176 1.99 18.92 -13.77
C THR A 176 0.80 18.66 -14.69
N LEU A 177 0.97 18.84 -16.01
CA LEU A 177 -0.07 18.55 -17.00
C LEU A 177 -0.54 17.10 -16.92
N PHE A 178 0.38 16.16 -16.83
CA PHE A 178 0.02 14.74 -16.76
C PHE A 178 -0.72 14.40 -15.47
N LYS A 179 -0.24 14.88 -14.30
CA LYS A 179 -0.94 14.72 -13.02
C LYS A 179 -2.35 15.31 -13.07
N TYR A 180 -2.52 16.46 -13.72
CA TYR A 180 -3.82 17.09 -13.93
C TYR A 180 -4.75 16.23 -14.81
N LEU A 181 -4.25 15.67 -15.90
CA LEU A 181 -5.01 14.73 -16.74
C LEU A 181 -5.38 13.44 -15.98
N VAL A 182 -4.51 12.97 -15.08
CA VAL A 182 -4.80 11.82 -14.20
C VAL A 182 -5.90 12.14 -13.19
N ALA A 183 -5.87 13.33 -12.57
CA ALA A 183 -6.93 13.77 -11.65
C ALA A 183 -8.30 13.92 -12.33
N HIS A 184 -8.31 14.10 -13.65
CA HIS A 184 -9.51 14.18 -14.49
C HIS A 184 -9.64 12.98 -15.43
N LEU A 185 -9.24 11.79 -14.97
CA LEU A 185 -9.23 10.56 -15.78
C LEU A 185 -10.54 10.36 -16.57
N GLY A 186 -10.42 10.09 -17.87
CA GLY A 186 -11.57 9.88 -18.77
C GLY A 186 -12.38 11.12 -19.12
N ARG A 187 -12.05 12.31 -18.57
CA ARG A 187 -12.75 13.57 -18.87
C ARG A 187 -11.90 14.46 -19.79
N PRO A 188 -12.44 14.92 -20.94
CA PRO A 188 -11.72 15.85 -21.80
C PRO A 188 -11.59 17.23 -21.14
N ILE A 189 -10.38 17.76 -21.15
CA ILE A 189 -10.06 19.08 -20.60
C ILE A 189 -9.73 20.03 -21.75
N HIS A 190 -10.48 21.12 -21.84
CA HIS A 190 -10.26 22.13 -22.87
C HIS A 190 -8.88 22.77 -22.75
N ARG A 191 -8.23 23.05 -23.89
CA ARG A 191 -6.88 23.64 -23.93
C ARG A 191 -6.74 24.93 -23.14
N GLU A 192 -7.79 25.75 -23.06
CA GLU A 192 -7.75 27.02 -22.34
C GLU A 192 -7.60 26.83 -20.83
N VAL A 193 -8.25 25.81 -20.27
CA VAL A 193 -8.10 25.44 -18.85
C VAL A 193 -6.65 25.00 -18.58
N LEU A 194 -6.07 24.23 -19.48
CA LEU A 194 -4.68 23.77 -19.36
C LEU A 194 -3.68 24.91 -19.51
N MET A 195 -3.97 25.89 -20.37
CA MET A 195 -3.15 27.09 -20.54
C MET A 195 -3.17 27.94 -19.27
N GLU A 196 -4.35 28.23 -18.74
CA GLU A 196 -4.53 28.99 -17.50
C GLU A 196 -3.84 28.32 -16.31
N LEU A 197 -3.97 26.99 -16.20
CA LEU A 197 -3.32 26.20 -15.15
C LEU A 197 -1.79 26.28 -15.19
N LEU A 198 -1.19 26.20 -16.39
CA LEU A 198 0.26 26.06 -16.54
C LEU A 198 0.98 27.41 -16.67
N TRP A 199 0.31 28.40 -17.25
CA TRP A 199 0.84 29.73 -17.56
C TRP A 199 -0.25 30.81 -17.45
N PRO A 200 -0.72 31.16 -16.23
CA PRO A 200 -1.77 32.16 -16.05
C PRO A 200 -1.37 33.57 -16.52
N ASP A 201 -0.06 33.86 -16.57
CA ASP A 201 0.48 35.17 -16.94
C ASP A 201 0.80 35.31 -18.44
N ASP A 202 0.73 34.22 -19.22
CA ASP A 202 1.04 34.24 -20.66
C ASP A 202 -0.20 34.70 -21.48
N ASP A 203 0.02 35.37 -22.62
CA ASP A 203 -1.06 35.59 -23.57
C ASP A 203 -1.50 34.27 -24.24
N GLN A 204 -2.75 34.22 -24.73
CA GLN A 204 -3.32 33.00 -25.32
C GLN A 204 -2.48 32.40 -26.47
N SER A 205 -1.86 33.22 -27.30
CA SER A 205 -1.05 32.76 -28.44
C SER A 205 0.25 32.12 -27.97
N GLN A 206 0.90 32.73 -26.97
CA GLN A 206 2.11 32.19 -26.37
C GLN A 206 1.83 30.90 -25.59
N ALA A 207 0.80 30.89 -24.73
CA ALA A 207 0.40 29.74 -23.95
C ALA A 207 0.03 28.55 -24.85
N TRP A 208 -0.67 28.80 -25.97
CA TRP A 208 -1.02 27.74 -26.92
C TRP A 208 0.20 27.12 -27.61
N LYS A 209 1.19 27.94 -28.01
CA LYS A 209 2.45 27.44 -28.58
C LYS A 209 3.20 26.56 -27.57
N ARG A 210 3.25 26.98 -26.30
CA ARG A 210 3.91 26.21 -25.23
C ARG A 210 3.16 24.91 -24.93
N LEU A 211 1.83 24.94 -24.88
CA LEU A 211 1.00 23.75 -24.64
C LEU A 211 1.25 22.67 -25.70
N LYS A 212 1.31 23.02 -26.98
CA LYS A 212 1.66 22.08 -28.06
C LYS A 212 3.00 21.40 -27.83
N VAL A 213 4.02 22.15 -27.42
CA VAL A 213 5.35 21.62 -27.15
C VAL A 213 5.34 20.69 -25.93
N ILE A 214 4.64 21.06 -24.86
CA ILE A 214 4.52 20.22 -23.66
C ILE A 214 3.77 18.92 -23.94
N ILE A 215 2.63 18.97 -24.65
CA ILE A 215 1.88 17.77 -25.05
C ILE A 215 2.74 16.85 -25.91
N HIS A 216 3.48 17.40 -26.88
CA HIS A 216 4.37 16.61 -27.71
C HIS A 216 5.48 15.96 -26.89
N SER A 217 6.12 16.71 -25.98
CA SER A 217 7.14 16.17 -25.06
C SER A 217 6.57 15.07 -24.17
N LEU A 218 5.35 15.25 -23.64
CA LEU A 218 4.70 14.27 -22.79
C LEU A 218 4.40 12.97 -23.55
N ARG A 219 3.88 13.06 -24.78
CA ARG A 219 3.67 11.88 -25.65
C ARG A 219 4.97 11.14 -25.94
N GLN A 220 6.08 11.86 -26.15
CA GLN A 220 7.39 11.24 -26.36
C GLN A 220 7.88 10.47 -25.12
N GLU A 221 7.74 11.05 -23.93
CA GLU A 221 8.12 10.38 -22.66
C GLU A 221 7.28 9.12 -22.42
N LEU A 222 5.96 9.20 -22.64
CA LEU A 222 5.06 8.04 -22.54
C LEU A 222 5.42 6.95 -23.57
N ARG A 223 5.73 7.35 -24.81
CA ARG A 223 6.18 6.43 -25.86
C ARG A 223 7.50 5.76 -25.52
N ALA A 224 8.46 6.51 -24.97
CA ALA A 224 9.73 5.96 -24.50
C ALA A 224 9.54 4.95 -23.37
N ALA A 225 8.47 5.08 -22.57
CA ALA A 225 8.06 4.11 -21.57
C ALA A 225 7.31 2.89 -22.15
N GLY A 226 7.15 2.77 -23.47
CA GLY A 226 6.51 1.63 -24.14
C GLY A 226 5.00 1.78 -24.35
N LEU A 227 4.46 2.99 -24.19
CA LEU A 227 3.05 3.28 -24.40
C LEU A 227 2.75 3.74 -25.82
N SER A 228 1.49 3.57 -26.21
CA SER A 228 1.00 4.09 -27.49
C SER A 228 0.76 5.60 -27.42
N GLU A 229 0.91 6.31 -28.53
CA GLU A 229 0.75 7.78 -28.57
C GLU A 229 -0.71 8.21 -28.33
N ASP A 230 -1.66 7.31 -28.52
CA ASP A 230 -3.10 7.52 -28.29
C ASP A 230 -3.52 7.43 -26.82
N VAL A 231 -2.58 7.22 -25.89
CA VAL A 231 -2.85 7.31 -24.44
C VAL A 231 -3.36 8.69 -24.05
N ILE A 232 -2.84 9.75 -24.69
CA ILE A 232 -3.38 11.11 -24.56
C ILE A 232 -4.15 11.43 -25.83
N GLU A 233 -5.48 11.43 -25.71
CA GLU A 233 -6.37 11.75 -26.80
C GLU A 233 -6.44 13.27 -27.02
N THR A 234 -6.63 13.66 -28.27
CA THR A 234 -6.96 15.04 -28.63
C THR A 234 -8.26 15.03 -29.40
N ALA A 235 -9.29 15.66 -28.85
CA ALA A 235 -10.61 15.78 -29.47
C ALA A 235 -11.14 17.19 -29.22
N SER A 236 -11.61 17.87 -30.27
CA SER A 236 -12.28 19.19 -30.17
C SER A 236 -11.56 20.17 -29.23
N GLU A 237 -10.28 20.42 -29.49
CA GLU A 237 -9.42 21.34 -28.72
C GLU A 237 -9.21 20.97 -27.24
N SER A 238 -9.58 19.74 -26.88
CA SER A 238 -9.43 19.18 -25.54
C SER A 238 -8.46 18.01 -25.52
N TYR A 239 -7.90 17.74 -24.34
CA TYR A 239 -7.02 16.62 -24.08
C TYR A 239 -7.58 15.73 -22.98
N ALA A 240 -7.47 14.42 -23.13
CA ALA A 240 -7.92 13.44 -22.15
C ALA A 240 -6.89 12.32 -22.01
N LEU A 241 -6.76 11.77 -20.81
CA LEU A 241 -6.08 10.50 -20.59
C LEU A 241 -7.08 9.37 -20.81
N ARG A 242 -6.79 8.47 -21.75
CA ARG A 242 -7.67 7.33 -22.05
C ARG A 242 -7.73 6.38 -20.86
N GLN A 243 -8.91 6.21 -20.29
CA GLN A 243 -9.12 5.41 -19.08
C GLN A 243 -8.76 3.93 -19.29
N GLU A 244 -9.08 3.35 -20.45
CA GLU A 244 -8.81 1.93 -20.74
C GLU A 244 -7.31 1.65 -20.91
N ALA A 245 -6.51 2.68 -21.17
CA ALA A 245 -5.07 2.55 -21.38
C ALA A 245 -4.26 2.61 -20.09
N VAL A 246 -4.88 3.01 -18.97
CA VAL A 246 -4.19 3.26 -17.70
C VAL A 246 -4.87 2.57 -16.53
N TRP A 247 -4.07 2.25 -15.53
CA TRP A 247 -4.50 1.87 -14.20
C TRP A 247 -4.09 2.98 -13.24
N VAL A 248 -5.01 3.46 -12.41
CA VAL A 248 -4.74 4.52 -11.44
C VAL A 248 -5.16 4.03 -10.06
N ASP A 249 -4.23 4.03 -9.11
CA ASP A 249 -4.46 3.54 -7.75
C ASP A 249 -5.62 4.23 -7.05
N SER A 250 -5.79 5.55 -7.20
CA SER A 250 -6.88 6.32 -6.60
C SER A 250 -8.24 5.88 -7.15
N SER A 251 -8.37 5.67 -8.46
CA SER A 251 -9.63 5.22 -9.07
C SER A 251 -9.99 3.78 -8.65
N VAL A 252 -8.98 2.90 -8.51
CA VAL A 252 -9.20 1.53 -8.04
C VAL A 252 -9.54 1.50 -6.55
N PHE A 253 -8.88 2.35 -5.76
CA PHE A 253 -9.20 2.58 -4.35
C PHE A 253 -10.66 2.98 -4.17
N GLU A 254 -11.14 4.00 -4.92
CA GLU A 254 -12.53 4.44 -4.88
C GLU A 254 -13.52 3.32 -5.24
N SER A 255 -13.23 2.53 -6.29
CA SER A 255 -14.05 1.38 -6.69
C SER A 255 -14.18 0.36 -5.56
N PHE A 256 -13.08 -0.02 -4.93
CA PHE A 256 -13.11 -0.99 -3.84
C PHE A 256 -13.82 -0.49 -2.59
N VAL A 257 -13.71 0.81 -2.28
CA VAL A 257 -14.49 1.40 -1.18
C VAL A 257 -15.98 1.34 -1.51
N ALA A 258 -16.38 1.66 -2.74
CA ALA A 258 -17.79 1.59 -3.17
C ALA A 258 -18.35 0.15 -3.15
N GLU A 259 -17.55 -0.82 -3.61
CA GLU A 259 -17.88 -2.25 -3.54
C GLU A 259 -18.00 -2.72 -2.09
N GLY A 260 -17.06 -2.35 -1.22
CA GLY A 260 -17.10 -2.64 0.22
C GLY A 260 -18.37 -2.09 0.88
N LYS A 261 -18.75 -0.83 0.58
CA LYS A 261 -19.99 -0.22 1.07
C LYS A 261 -21.24 -0.97 0.61
N THR A 262 -21.26 -1.42 -0.64
CA THR A 262 -22.38 -2.18 -1.20
C THR A 262 -22.54 -3.52 -0.49
N LEU A 263 -21.44 -4.24 -0.25
CA LEU A 263 -21.43 -5.51 0.48
C LEU A 263 -21.81 -5.31 1.95
N GLN A 264 -21.34 -4.22 2.58
CA GLN A 264 -21.69 -3.84 3.94
C GLN A 264 -23.21 -3.59 4.07
N TYR A 265 -23.81 -2.85 3.12
CA TYR A 265 -25.26 -2.63 3.09
C TYR A 265 -26.05 -3.94 2.96
N GLN A 266 -25.48 -4.93 2.28
CA GLN A 266 -26.03 -6.28 2.14
C GLN A 266 -25.70 -7.20 3.34
N GLN A 267 -25.06 -6.67 4.39
CA GLN A 267 -24.61 -7.40 5.59
C GLN A 267 -23.65 -8.56 5.28
N GLN A 268 -22.92 -8.47 4.16
CA GLN A 268 -21.87 -9.42 3.80
C GLN A 268 -20.54 -8.97 4.38
N TRP A 269 -20.41 -9.04 5.70
CA TRP A 269 -19.34 -8.39 6.47
C TRP A 269 -17.94 -8.85 6.09
N GLU A 270 -17.71 -10.16 5.93
CA GLU A 270 -16.39 -10.70 5.56
C GLU A 270 -15.98 -10.28 4.15
N SER A 271 -16.92 -10.30 3.20
CA SER A 271 -16.70 -9.84 1.82
C SER A 271 -16.44 -8.33 1.77
N ALA A 272 -17.19 -7.55 2.56
CA ALA A 272 -16.99 -6.11 2.68
C ALA A 272 -15.60 -5.80 3.25
N LEU A 273 -15.21 -6.50 4.33
CA LEU A 273 -13.91 -6.35 4.95
C LEU A 273 -12.78 -6.67 3.97
N HIS A 274 -12.90 -7.77 3.20
CA HIS A 274 -11.94 -8.10 2.15
C HIS A 274 -11.79 -6.96 1.11
N ARG A 275 -12.91 -6.33 0.68
CA ARG A 275 -12.85 -5.17 -0.23
C ARG A 275 -12.27 -3.92 0.42
N TYR A 276 -12.51 -3.69 1.70
CA TYR A 276 -11.90 -2.57 2.41
C TYR A 276 -10.41 -2.76 2.67
N GLU A 277 -9.96 -3.96 3.06
CA GLU A 277 -8.54 -4.30 3.12
C GLU A 277 -7.88 -4.06 1.77
N HIS A 278 -8.64 -4.36 0.71
CA HIS A 278 -8.15 -4.15 -0.63
C HIS A 278 -7.87 -2.68 -0.97
N ALA A 279 -8.84 -1.81 -0.68
CA ALA A 279 -8.67 -0.37 -0.81
C ALA A 279 -7.58 0.17 0.14
N ARG A 280 -7.54 -0.28 1.41
CA ARG A 280 -6.54 0.16 2.39
C ARG A 280 -5.11 -0.10 1.92
N TYR A 281 -4.88 -1.19 1.19
CA TYR A 281 -3.58 -1.49 0.63
C TYR A 281 -3.12 -0.45 -0.40
N LEU A 282 -4.02 0.15 -1.18
CA LEU A 282 -3.68 1.15 -2.19
C LEU A 282 -3.36 2.53 -1.58
N TYR A 283 -3.96 2.87 -0.45
CA TYR A 283 -3.78 4.16 0.20
C TYR A 283 -2.45 4.21 0.98
N LYS A 284 -1.37 4.69 0.34
CA LYS A 284 -0.04 4.83 0.99
C LYS A 284 0.21 6.20 1.60
N GLY A 285 -0.58 7.20 1.22
CA GLY A 285 -0.47 8.58 1.67
C GLY A 285 -1.51 9.45 0.97
N ASP A 286 -1.48 10.75 1.24
CA ASP A 286 -2.37 11.71 0.61
C ASP A 286 -2.18 11.75 -0.90
N PHE A 287 -3.24 12.11 -1.63
CA PHE A 287 -3.18 12.26 -3.08
C PHE A 287 -2.10 13.27 -3.49
N LEU A 288 -1.13 12.83 -4.29
CA LEU A 288 0.00 13.63 -4.76
C LEU A 288 0.69 14.37 -3.61
N GLU A 289 1.14 13.65 -2.59
CA GLU A 289 1.65 14.22 -1.32
C GLU A 289 2.81 15.22 -1.50
N GLU A 290 3.60 15.06 -2.57
CA GLU A 290 4.74 15.93 -2.89
C GLU A 290 4.30 17.28 -3.49
N ASP A 291 3.10 17.37 -4.06
CA ASP A 291 2.56 18.58 -4.69
C ASP A 291 1.81 19.44 -3.65
N VAL A 292 2.52 19.85 -2.60
CA VAL A 292 1.94 20.57 -1.44
C VAL A 292 1.33 21.92 -1.85
N TYR A 293 1.95 22.63 -2.79
CA TYR A 293 1.54 23.97 -3.24
C TYR A 293 0.66 23.96 -4.49
N ALA A 294 0.14 22.79 -4.89
CA ALA A 294 -0.70 22.65 -6.07
C ALA A 294 -2.19 22.80 -5.70
N ASP A 295 -2.70 24.03 -5.67
CA ASP A 295 -4.08 24.32 -5.26
C ASP A 295 -5.13 23.51 -6.03
N TRP A 296 -4.87 23.23 -7.31
CA TRP A 296 -5.77 22.47 -8.18
C TRP A 296 -6.07 21.04 -7.67
N CYS A 297 -5.18 20.44 -6.88
CA CYS A 297 -5.36 19.08 -6.36
C CYS A 297 -5.91 19.01 -4.93
N MET A 298 -6.05 20.16 -4.25
CA MET A 298 -6.47 20.21 -2.84
C MET A 298 -7.84 19.58 -2.60
N VAL A 299 -8.81 19.89 -3.47
CA VAL A 299 -10.18 19.34 -3.36
C VAL A 299 -10.17 17.82 -3.53
N GLN A 300 -9.47 17.30 -4.54
CA GLN A 300 -9.37 15.86 -4.79
C GLN A 300 -8.65 15.14 -3.64
N ARG A 301 -7.60 15.76 -3.08
CA ARG A 301 -6.85 15.23 -1.94
C ARG A 301 -7.75 15.08 -0.71
N GLU A 302 -8.52 16.12 -0.40
CA GLU A 302 -9.43 16.08 0.75
C GLU A 302 -10.57 15.08 0.53
N GLN A 303 -11.14 15.00 -0.68
CA GLN A 303 -12.14 14.00 -1.02
C GLN A 303 -11.63 12.57 -0.83
N LEU A 304 -10.43 12.26 -1.31
CA LEU A 304 -9.83 10.92 -1.16
C LEU A 304 -9.50 10.61 0.31
N ARG A 305 -9.11 11.61 1.10
CA ARG A 305 -8.93 11.46 2.55
C ARG A 305 -10.23 11.15 3.27
N GLU A 306 -11.32 11.86 2.94
CA GLU A 306 -12.65 11.55 3.50
C GLU A 306 -13.15 10.15 3.09
N ILE A 307 -12.87 9.72 1.86
CA ILE A 307 -13.17 8.35 1.42
C ILE A 307 -12.36 7.33 2.23
N PHE A 308 -11.09 7.62 2.54
CA PHE A 308 -10.25 6.77 3.38
C PHE A 308 -10.76 6.68 4.82
N LEU A 309 -11.15 7.80 5.44
CA LEU A 309 -11.80 7.80 6.74
C LEU A 309 -13.11 6.99 6.70
N SER A 310 -13.92 7.16 5.66
CA SER A 310 -15.15 6.37 5.48
C SER A 310 -14.87 4.87 5.34
N LEU A 311 -13.78 4.47 4.71
CA LEU A 311 -13.33 3.08 4.67
C LEU A 311 -12.97 2.57 6.07
N LEU A 312 -12.24 3.35 6.87
CA LEU A 312 -11.86 2.93 8.22
C LEU A 312 -13.09 2.79 9.12
N ALA A 313 -14.09 3.66 8.99
CA ALA A 313 -15.37 3.49 9.65
C ALA A 313 -16.05 2.18 9.24
N GLY A 314 -16.15 1.91 7.94
CA GLY A 314 -16.73 0.66 7.43
C GLY A 314 -15.99 -0.59 7.90
N MET A 315 -14.65 -0.55 7.98
CA MET A 315 -13.85 -1.65 8.53
C MET A 315 -14.12 -1.87 10.03
N ALA A 316 -14.20 -0.80 10.82
CA ALA A 316 -14.51 -0.88 12.25
C ALA A 316 -15.90 -1.50 12.48
N ASP A 317 -16.90 -1.07 11.71
CA ASP A 317 -18.26 -1.63 11.73
C ASP A 317 -18.23 -3.13 11.39
N CYS A 318 -17.59 -3.52 10.27
CA CYS A 318 -17.51 -4.93 9.86
C CYS A 318 -16.83 -5.80 10.94
N HIS A 319 -15.72 -5.34 11.51
CA HIS A 319 -15.07 -6.05 12.61
C HIS A 319 -15.96 -6.12 13.86
N GLY A 320 -16.68 -5.04 14.19
CA GLY A 320 -17.61 -5.00 15.32
C GLY A 320 -18.76 -6.01 15.17
N GLU A 321 -19.38 -6.09 13.99
CA GLU A 321 -20.46 -7.04 13.69
C GLU A 321 -19.98 -8.50 13.70
N LEU A 322 -18.72 -8.73 13.32
CA LEU A 322 -18.08 -10.06 13.39
C LEU A 322 -17.57 -10.42 14.80
N GLY A 323 -17.69 -9.53 15.79
CA GLY A 323 -17.17 -9.74 17.14
C GLY A 323 -15.66 -9.58 17.28
N HIS A 324 -14.97 -9.13 16.23
CA HIS A 324 -13.53 -8.85 16.19
C HIS A 324 -13.22 -7.46 16.81
N TYR A 325 -13.59 -7.27 18.08
CA TYR A 325 -13.55 -5.96 18.73
C TYR A 325 -12.12 -5.39 18.90
N SER A 326 -11.10 -6.25 19.00
CA SER A 326 -9.70 -5.82 19.10
C SER A 326 -9.23 -5.16 17.80
N GLU A 327 -9.57 -5.78 16.67
CA GLU A 327 -9.30 -5.30 15.32
C GLU A 327 -10.08 -4.01 15.05
N ALA A 328 -11.36 -3.96 15.41
CA ALA A 328 -12.20 -2.75 15.28
C ALA A 328 -11.60 -1.56 16.05
N ALA A 329 -11.15 -1.78 17.29
CA ALA A 329 -10.46 -0.77 18.08
C ALA A 329 -9.15 -0.31 17.42
N GLN A 330 -8.38 -1.21 16.81
CA GLN A 330 -7.15 -0.85 16.12
C GLN A 330 -7.40 -0.02 14.84
N VAL A 331 -8.47 -0.32 14.11
CA VAL A 331 -8.91 0.47 12.97
C VAL A 331 -9.29 1.89 13.41
N CYS A 332 -10.06 2.03 14.50
CA CYS A 332 -10.43 3.35 15.04
C CYS A 332 -9.20 4.17 15.47
N ARG A 333 -8.20 3.54 16.11
CA ARG A 333 -6.93 4.22 16.45
C ARG A 333 -6.19 4.69 15.20
N THR A 334 -6.19 3.89 14.14
CA THR A 334 -5.57 4.27 12.87
C THR A 334 -6.27 5.50 12.29
N ALA A 335 -7.60 5.55 12.34
CA ALA A 335 -8.37 6.71 11.89
C ALA A 335 -8.08 7.97 12.71
N LEU A 336 -7.93 7.84 14.04
CA LEU A 336 -7.61 8.96 14.93
C LEU A 336 -6.18 9.49 14.79
N VAL A 337 -5.26 8.72 14.21
CA VAL A 337 -3.94 9.24 13.81
C VAL A 337 -4.07 10.15 12.58
N VAL A 338 -5.01 9.84 11.69
CA VAL A 338 -5.26 10.59 10.45
C VAL A 338 -6.08 11.85 10.74
N ASP A 339 -7.16 11.72 11.51
CA ASP A 339 -8.02 12.81 11.94
C ASP A 339 -8.33 12.71 13.44
N PRO A 340 -7.49 13.31 14.31
CA PRO A 340 -7.68 13.27 15.75
C PRO A 340 -8.88 14.08 16.25
N GLY A 341 -9.51 14.90 15.39
CA GLY A 341 -10.72 15.66 15.71
C GLY A 341 -12.02 14.89 15.48
N ARG A 342 -11.95 13.70 14.89
CA ARG A 342 -13.13 12.93 14.49
C ARG A 342 -13.75 12.15 15.65
N GLU A 343 -14.63 12.82 16.40
CA GLU A 343 -15.31 12.24 17.56
C GLU A 343 -16.01 10.90 17.32
N SER A 344 -16.53 10.65 16.12
CA SER A 344 -17.16 9.37 15.79
C SER A 344 -16.22 8.17 15.98
N PHE A 345 -14.93 8.32 15.69
CA PHE A 345 -13.95 7.24 15.92
C PHE A 345 -13.60 7.06 17.38
N TYR A 346 -13.64 8.12 18.20
CA TYR A 346 -13.53 7.96 19.65
C TYR A 346 -14.73 7.19 20.21
N ARG A 347 -15.95 7.52 19.76
CA ARG A 347 -17.16 6.80 20.21
C ARG A 347 -17.09 5.31 19.85
N ALA A 348 -16.81 4.97 18.59
CA ALA A 348 -16.65 3.57 18.17
C ALA A 348 -15.53 2.86 18.95
N LEU A 349 -14.38 3.52 19.17
CA LEU A 349 -13.28 2.96 19.96
C LEU A 349 -13.71 2.67 21.40
N MET A 350 -14.42 3.59 22.05
CA MET A 350 -14.92 3.40 23.41
C MET A 350 -15.91 2.23 23.49
N GLU A 351 -16.82 2.11 22.54
CA GLU A 351 -17.78 0.99 22.47
C GLU A 351 -17.07 -0.36 22.35
N HIS A 352 -16.11 -0.48 21.43
CA HIS A 352 -15.33 -1.70 21.25
C HIS A 352 -14.46 -2.03 22.48
N LEU A 353 -13.88 -1.02 23.15
CA LEU A 353 -13.11 -1.22 24.38
C LEU A 353 -13.99 -1.75 25.52
N VAL A 354 -15.23 -1.27 25.65
CA VAL A 354 -16.19 -1.80 26.63
C VAL A 354 -16.54 -3.26 26.32
N ARG A 355 -16.72 -3.62 25.05
CA ARG A 355 -16.92 -5.03 24.64
C ARG A 355 -15.74 -5.94 24.97
N LEU A 356 -14.54 -5.38 25.10
CA LEU A 356 -13.32 -6.06 25.51
C LEU A 356 -13.10 -6.05 27.04
N ASP A 357 -14.07 -5.60 27.82
CA ASP A 357 -13.97 -5.41 29.28
C ASP A 357 -12.87 -4.41 29.70
N ARG A 358 -12.62 -3.40 28.85
CA ARG A 358 -11.61 -2.35 29.05
C ARG A 358 -12.26 -0.97 29.19
N ALA A 359 -13.24 -0.87 30.07
CA ALA A 359 -13.95 0.38 30.34
C ALA A 359 -13.01 1.50 30.86
N ASP A 360 -11.97 1.14 31.61
CA ASP A 360 -10.91 2.05 32.04
C ASP A 360 -10.18 2.71 30.86
N TRP A 361 -9.93 1.94 29.80
CA TRP A 361 -9.31 2.44 28.58
C TRP A 361 -10.30 3.30 27.77
N ALA A 362 -11.57 2.91 27.69
CA ALA A 362 -12.59 3.72 27.04
C ALA A 362 -12.71 5.12 27.68
N ILE A 363 -12.72 5.19 29.01
CA ILE A 363 -12.68 6.45 29.78
C ILE A 363 -11.44 7.28 29.42
N ALA A 364 -10.27 6.64 29.31
CA ALA A 364 -9.05 7.34 28.93
C ALA A 364 -9.11 7.92 27.51
N GLU A 365 -9.73 7.21 26.55
CA GLU A 365 -9.92 7.71 25.18
C GLU A 365 -10.86 8.93 25.13
N TYR A 366 -11.95 8.94 25.90
CA TYR A 366 -12.79 10.14 26.06
C TYR A 366 -11.97 11.34 26.54
N GLN A 367 -11.13 11.14 27.56
CA GLN A 367 -10.31 12.22 28.12
C GLN A 367 -9.29 12.76 27.11
N LYS A 368 -8.78 11.91 26.21
CA LYS A 368 -7.92 12.37 25.09
C LYS A 368 -8.71 13.19 24.10
N CYS A 369 -9.90 12.72 23.69
CA CYS A 369 -10.80 13.45 22.79
C CYS A 369 -11.08 14.86 23.32
N ARG A 370 -11.58 14.97 24.55
CA ARG A 370 -11.89 16.25 25.19
C ARG A 370 -10.70 17.21 25.21
N LYS A 371 -9.53 16.72 25.65
CA LYS A 371 -8.31 17.55 25.69
C LYS A 371 -7.88 18.03 24.30
N PHE A 372 -8.06 17.20 23.27
CA PHE A 372 -7.73 17.59 21.90
C PHE A 372 -8.68 18.67 21.38
N LEU A 373 -10.00 18.49 21.54
CA LEU A 373 -11.00 19.46 21.08
C LEU A 373 -10.88 20.81 21.80
N GLU A 374 -10.67 20.79 23.11
CA GLU A 374 -10.45 22.00 23.90
C GLU A 374 -9.19 22.74 23.43
N ARG A 375 -8.08 22.02 23.21
CA ARG A 375 -6.79 22.63 22.85
C ARG A 375 -6.76 23.17 21.41
N GLU A 376 -7.25 22.40 20.45
CA GLU A 376 -7.13 22.75 19.01
C GLU A 376 -8.28 23.65 18.53
N PHE A 377 -9.48 23.50 19.11
CA PHE A 377 -10.68 24.18 18.62
C PHE A 377 -11.39 25.02 19.69
N GLY A 378 -11.04 24.90 20.97
CA GLY A 378 -11.76 25.57 22.06
C GLY A 378 -13.19 25.06 22.21
N LEU A 379 -13.43 23.79 21.85
CA LEU A 379 -14.75 23.15 21.87
C LEU A 379 -14.82 22.03 22.91
N GLU A 380 -16.00 21.82 23.46
CA GLU A 380 -16.32 20.62 24.24
C GLU A 380 -16.77 19.47 23.32
N PRO A 381 -16.67 18.20 23.78
CA PRO A 381 -17.17 17.05 23.03
C PRO A 381 -18.66 17.17 22.69
N MET A 382 -19.05 16.59 21.55
CA MET A 382 -20.44 16.56 21.13
C MET A 382 -21.34 15.79 22.12
N PRO A 383 -22.64 16.15 22.22
CA PRO A 383 -23.55 15.54 23.21
C PRO A 383 -23.61 14.01 23.16
N GLU A 384 -23.50 13.41 21.97
CA GLU A 384 -23.49 11.96 21.79
C GLU A 384 -22.23 11.33 22.42
N THR A 385 -21.08 12.01 22.35
CA THR A 385 -19.82 11.56 22.95
C THR A 385 -19.89 11.62 24.46
N GLU A 386 -20.44 12.71 25.02
CA GLU A 386 -20.65 12.86 26.45
C GLU A 386 -21.62 11.81 27.01
N ARG A 387 -22.74 11.56 26.33
CA ARG A 387 -23.73 10.55 26.74
C ARG A 387 -23.11 9.17 26.84
N LEU A 388 -22.33 8.76 25.84
CA LEU A 388 -21.66 7.45 25.85
C LEU A 388 -20.67 7.37 27.03
N TYR A 389 -19.89 8.41 27.27
CA TYR A 389 -18.99 8.45 28.42
C TYR A 389 -19.71 8.27 29.77
N GLN A 390 -20.84 8.96 29.98
CA GLN A 390 -21.62 8.82 31.21
C GLN A 390 -22.19 7.41 31.37
N GLN A 391 -22.70 6.80 30.29
CA GLN A 391 -23.19 5.42 30.32
C GLN A 391 -22.10 4.41 30.73
N ILE A 392 -20.86 4.62 30.26
CA ILE A 392 -19.72 3.77 30.61
C ILE A 392 -19.37 3.92 32.10
N LEU A 393 -19.36 5.15 32.62
CA LEU A 393 -19.11 5.41 34.05
C LEU A 393 -20.16 4.76 34.96
N GLU A 394 -21.43 4.88 34.62
CA GLU A 394 -22.53 4.32 35.42
C GLU A 394 -22.47 2.78 35.47
N THR A 395 -22.13 2.14 34.35
CA THR A 395 -22.06 0.69 34.25
C THR A 395 -20.84 0.15 35.01
N HIS A 396 -19.65 0.72 34.75
CA HIS A 396 -18.41 0.29 35.41
C HIS A 396 -18.35 0.64 36.90
N GLY A 397 -19.00 1.73 37.31
CA GLY A 397 -19.12 2.13 38.71
C GLY A 397 -19.98 1.17 39.55
N ARG A 398 -20.96 0.48 38.93
CA ARG A 398 -21.81 -0.52 39.60
C ARG A 398 -21.10 -1.86 39.82
N GLU A 399 -20.24 -2.28 38.88
CA GLU A 399 -19.48 -3.54 38.97
C GLU A 399 -18.37 -3.53 40.02
N LYS A 400 -17.88 -2.36 40.45
CA LYS A 400 -16.89 -2.24 41.53
C LYS A 400 -17.48 -2.22 42.95
N VAL A 401 -18.80 -2.13 43.08
CA VAL A 401 -19.51 -1.97 44.36
C VAL A 401 -20.31 -3.22 44.75
N GLY A 402 -20.50 -4.17 43.83
CA GLY A 402 -21.03 -5.52 44.11
C GLY A 402 -19.91 -6.52 44.26
#